data_AF-A0A800BZ49-F1
#
_entry.id   AF-A0A800BZ49-F1
#
_cell.length_a   1.000
_cell.length_b   1.000
_cell.length_c   1.000
_cell.angle_alpha   90.00
_cell.angle_beta   90.00
_cell.angle_gamma   90.00
#
_symmetry.space_group_name_H-M   'P 1'
#
loop_
_entity.id
_entity.type
_entity.pdbx_description
1 polymer ?
#
loop_
_entity_poly.entity_id
_entity_poly.type
_entity_poly.pdbx_seq_one_letter_code
_entity_poly.pdbx_strand_id
1 'polypeptide(L)'
;MSHDDKLLDPHLSSEETDSIVLTDQVDSSCSYFYFLWGTHAENNKLYSEAEEAFEKALICDPDSRYILRKLPILLIRMGKQHGAAKWLRTLIDKYPDELQDRLLLARLNIRNGEIDEAIQL
;
A
#
# COMPACT_ATOMS: atom_id res chain seq x y z
N MET A 1 29.87 56.75 -10.07
CA MET A 1 30.24 57.13 -8.70
C MET A 1 29.14 56.59 -7.81
N SER A 2 29.28 55.36 -7.30
CA SER A 2 29.89 55.01 -5.98
C SER A 2 29.03 55.55 -4.83
N HIS A 3 28.51 54.81 -3.85
CA HIS A 3 28.91 53.58 -3.13
C HIS A 3 27.63 53.00 -2.44
N ASP A 4 27.47 51.68 -2.31
CA ASP A 4 27.65 50.83 -1.09
C ASP A 4 26.97 51.39 0.19
N ASP A 5 26.29 50.68 1.10
CA ASP A 5 26.15 49.24 1.41
C ASP A 5 24.94 49.06 2.39
N LYS A 6 24.36 47.85 2.39
CA LYS A 6 23.56 47.12 3.41
C LYS A 6 22.72 47.83 4.50
N LEU A 7 21.50 47.32 4.67
CA LEU A 7 21.17 46.49 5.85
C LEU A 7 19.97 45.55 5.56
N LEU A 8 20.17 44.26 5.80
CA LEU A 8 19.12 43.24 5.97
C LEU A 8 18.20 43.69 7.14
N ASP A 9 16.90 43.41 7.14
CA ASP A 9 16.40 42.09 7.55
C ASP A 9 14.95 41.77 7.11
N PRO A 10 14.59 40.48 7.15
CA PRO A 10 13.52 39.83 6.41
C PRO A 10 12.30 39.60 7.30
N HIS A 11 11.10 39.90 6.81
CA HIS A 11 9.90 39.24 7.33
C HIS A 11 8.74 39.28 6.32
N LEU A 12 8.55 38.11 5.71
CA LEU A 12 7.30 37.37 5.55
C LEU A 12 6.06 38.01 4.90
N SER A 13 5.42 37.13 4.12
CA SER A 13 4.03 37.09 3.62
C SER A 13 3.74 37.93 2.37
N SER A 14 3.46 37.30 1.24
CA SER A 14 2.11 36.76 1.02
C SER A 14 1.99 35.70 -0.10
N GLU A 15 3.06 34.99 -0.46
CA GLU A 15 2.99 33.90 -1.47
C GLU A 15 2.96 32.49 -0.84
N GLU A 16 2.24 32.29 0.27
CA GLU A 16 1.93 30.93 0.78
C GLU A 16 0.60 30.43 0.19
N THR A 17 0.55 30.34 -1.14
CA THR A 17 -0.44 29.47 -1.82
C THR A 17 0.26 28.60 -2.85
N ASP A 18 1.42 28.05 -2.50
CA ASP A 18 1.86 26.80 -3.10
C ASP A 18 0.98 25.70 -2.52
N SER A 19 -0.10 25.42 -3.24
CA SER A 19 -0.80 24.14 -3.23
C SER A 19 0.20 23.02 -2.97
N ILE A 20 0.01 22.29 -1.87
CA ILE A 20 0.82 21.14 -1.49
C ILE A 20 0.71 20.10 -2.61
N VAL A 21 1.62 20.18 -3.57
CA VAL A 21 1.92 19.09 -4.50
C VAL A 21 2.62 18.06 -3.63
N LEU A 22 1.84 17.15 -3.01
CA LEU A 22 2.37 15.91 -2.50
C LEU A 22 3.05 15.24 -3.69
N THR A 23 4.38 15.29 -3.70
CA THR A 23 5.19 14.79 -4.80
C THR A 23 4.87 13.33 -5.01
N ASP A 24 4.31 13.03 -6.17
CA ASP A 24 3.89 11.73 -6.71
C ASP A 24 5.08 10.77 -6.94
N GLN A 25 6.15 10.89 -6.14
CA GLN A 25 7.36 10.09 -6.25
C GLN A 25 7.30 8.93 -5.27
N VAL A 26 7.32 7.72 -5.83
CA VAL A 26 7.48 6.47 -5.09
C VAL A 26 8.73 6.55 -4.21
N ASP A 27 8.55 6.43 -2.89
CA ASP A 27 9.66 6.28 -1.96
C ASP A 27 9.95 4.79 -1.76
N SER A 28 10.80 4.25 -2.64
CA SER A 28 11.19 2.84 -2.61
C SER A 28 11.91 2.46 -1.31
N SER A 29 12.61 3.40 -0.66
CA SER A 29 13.34 3.10 0.58
C SER A 29 12.38 3.00 1.77
N CYS A 30 11.43 3.93 1.87
CA CYS A 30 10.32 3.84 2.83
C CYS A 30 9.51 2.56 2.62
N SER A 31 9.10 2.29 1.38
CA SER A 31 8.31 1.10 1.05
C SER A 31 9.05 -0.18 1.42
N TYR A 32 10.34 -0.28 1.07
CA TYR A 32 11.16 -1.44 1.40
C TYR A 32 11.37 -1.61 2.91
N PHE A 33 11.59 -0.53 3.66
CA PHE A 33 11.70 -0.57 5.12
C PHE A 33 10.44 -1.17 5.76
N TYR A 34 9.27 -0.64 5.43
CA TYR A 34 8.01 -1.12 5.99
C TYR A 34 7.65 -2.52 5.48
N PHE A 35 8.04 -2.87 4.26
CA PHE A 35 7.91 -4.23 3.77
C PHE A 35 8.72 -5.23 4.62
N LEU A 36 9.98 -4.90 4.94
CA LEU A 36 10.82 -5.74 5.79
C LEU A 36 10.27 -5.85 7.21
N TRP A 37 9.77 -4.74 7.77
CA TRP A 37 9.08 -4.76 9.06
C TRP A 37 7.86 -5.67 9.00
N GLY A 38 6.95 -5.48 8.05
CA GLY A 38 5.75 -6.29 7.93
C GLY A 38 6.06 -7.78 7.77
N THR A 39 7.09 -8.11 7.01
CA THR A 39 7.58 -9.49 6.88
C THR A 39 8.12 -10.05 8.19
N HIS A 40 8.89 -9.26 8.94
CA HIS A 40 9.37 -9.65 10.27
C HIS A 40 8.21 -9.88 11.24
N ALA A 41 7.24 -8.96 11.31
CA ALA A 41 6.05 -9.09 12.15
C ALA A 41 5.20 -10.32 11.75
N GLU A 42 5.00 -10.55 10.45
CA GLU A 42 4.29 -11.71 9.91
C GLU A 42 4.95 -13.03 10.35
N ASN A 43 6.28 -13.12 10.24
CA ASN A 43 7.04 -14.31 10.68
C ASN A 43 6.92 -14.57 12.18
N ASN A 44 6.74 -13.52 12.98
CA ASN A 44 6.50 -13.59 14.42
C ASN A 44 5.01 -13.73 14.78
N LYS A 45 4.13 -13.89 13.79
CA LYS A 45 2.67 -14.01 13.95
C LYS A 45 2.00 -12.78 14.58
N LEU A 46 2.68 -11.64 14.55
CA LEU A 46 2.15 -10.34 14.98
C LEU A 46 1.34 -9.74 13.83
N TYR A 47 0.22 -10.37 13.49
CA TYR A 47 -0.46 -10.11 12.22
C TYR A 47 -1.03 -8.68 12.10
N SER A 48 -1.53 -8.09 13.18
CA SER A 48 -2.02 -6.71 13.14
C SER A 48 -0.89 -5.71 12.86
N GLU A 49 0.29 -5.93 13.42
CA GLU A 49 1.47 -5.10 13.16
C GLU A 49 1.99 -5.30 11.73
N ALA A 50 1.94 -6.54 11.23
CA ALA A 50 2.27 -6.85 9.84
C ALA A 50 1.34 -6.13 8.85
N GLU A 51 0.04 -6.06 9.15
CA GLU A 51 -0.97 -5.37 8.35
C GLU A 51 -0.67 -3.88 8.29
N GLU A 52 -0.46 -3.23 9.44
CA GLU A 52 -0.11 -1.82 9.53
C GLU A 52 1.18 -1.48 8.78
N ALA A 53 2.20 -2.34 8.90
CA ALA A 53 3.46 -2.15 8.18
C ALA A 53 3.28 -2.30 6.66
N PHE A 54 2.54 -3.29 6.18
CA PHE A 54 2.27 -3.41 4.75
C PHE A 54 1.42 -2.26 4.20
N GLU A 55 0.46 -1.75 4.98
CA GLU A 55 -0.31 -0.54 4.60
C GLU A 55 0.60 0.68 4.48
N LYS A 56 1.50 0.91 5.45
CA LYS A 56 2.51 1.98 5.37
C LYS A 56 3.44 1.82 4.17
N ALA A 57 3.82 0.59 3.83
CA ALA A 57 4.64 0.31 2.66
C ALA A 57 3.91 0.68 1.35
N LEU A 58 2.59 0.52 1.28
CA LEU A 58 1.76 0.96 0.16
C LEU A 58 1.49 2.46 0.11
N ILE A 59 1.54 3.16 1.24
CA ILE A 59 1.53 4.63 1.23
C ILE A 59 2.78 5.16 0.50
N CYS A 60 3.93 4.49 0.68
CA CYS A 60 5.19 4.87 0.05
C CYS A 60 5.36 4.36 -1.39
N ASP A 61 4.77 3.21 -1.73
CA ASP A 61 4.68 2.68 -3.10
C ASP A 61 3.29 2.05 -3.35
N PRO A 62 2.31 2.83 -3.84
CA PRO A 62 0.94 2.35 -4.04
C PRO A 62 0.79 1.23 -5.08
N ASP A 63 1.78 1.09 -5.97
CA ASP A 63 1.74 0.14 -7.08
C ASP A 63 2.65 -1.07 -6.87
N SER A 64 3.24 -1.20 -5.68
CA SER A 64 4.07 -2.36 -5.31
C SER A 64 3.26 -3.66 -5.36
N ARG A 65 3.32 -4.35 -6.51
CA ARG A 65 2.63 -5.63 -6.75
C ARG A 65 2.96 -6.68 -5.70
N TYR A 66 4.17 -6.62 -5.14
CA TYR A 66 4.60 -7.55 -4.12
C TYR A 66 3.86 -7.33 -2.79
N ILE A 67 3.78 -6.08 -2.32
CA ILE A 67 3.09 -5.74 -1.06
C ILE A 67 1.58 -5.88 -1.21
N LEU A 68 1.03 -5.43 -2.35
CA LEU A 68 -0.39 -5.59 -2.68
C LEU A 68 -0.85 -7.05 -2.54
N ARG A 69 0.00 -8.03 -2.87
CA ARG A 69 -0.30 -9.47 -2.72
C ARG A 69 -0.10 -10.02 -1.30
N LYS A 70 0.74 -9.39 -0.49
CA LYS A 70 0.97 -9.82 0.90
C LYS A 70 -0.26 -9.60 1.77
N LEU A 71 -0.93 -8.46 1.62
CA LEU A 71 -2.11 -8.12 2.42
C LEU A 71 -3.24 -9.15 2.36
N PRO A 72 -3.75 -9.61 1.20
CA PRO A 72 -4.85 -10.58 1.19
C PRO A 72 -4.44 -11.93 1.82
N ILE A 73 -3.19 -12.35 1.67
CA ILE A 73 -2.66 -13.56 2.31
C ILE A 73 -2.63 -13.38 3.84
N LEU A 74 -2.18 -12.23 4.32
CA LEU A 74 -2.17 -11.90 5.74
C LEU A 74 -3.58 -11.84 6.31
N LEU A 75 -4.52 -11.20 5.61
CA LEU A 75 -5.93 -11.12 6.00
C LEU A 75 -6.57 -12.53 6.13
N ILE A 76 -6.24 -13.45 5.22
CA ILE A 76 -6.68 -14.86 5.31
C ILE A 76 -6.13 -15.50 6.59
N ARG A 77 -4.85 -15.27 6.94
CA ARG A 77 -4.21 -15.78 8.17
C ARG A 77 -4.83 -15.20 9.44
N MET A 78 -5.32 -13.96 9.37
CA MET A 78 -6.06 -13.29 10.45
C MET A 78 -7.51 -13.75 10.57
N GLY A 79 -8.01 -14.61 9.67
CA GLY A 79 -9.42 -15.00 9.62
C GLY A 79 -10.33 -13.93 9.00
N LYS A 80 -9.78 -12.83 8.49
CA LYS A 80 -10.50 -11.73 7.83
C LYS A 80 -10.85 -12.07 6.37
N GLN A 81 -11.53 -13.20 6.14
CA GLN A 81 -11.76 -13.77 4.81
C GLN A 81 -12.52 -12.80 3.86
N HIS A 82 -13.57 -12.14 4.34
CA HIS A 82 -14.34 -11.18 3.55
C HIS A 82 -13.49 -9.98 3.11
N GLY A 83 -12.62 -9.49 3.99
CA GLY A 83 -11.68 -8.42 3.68
C GLY A 83 -10.68 -8.83 2.61
N ALA A 84 -10.12 -10.05 2.73
CA ALA A 84 -9.22 -10.62 1.73
C ALA A 84 -9.89 -10.76 0.35
N ALA A 85 -11.15 -11.24 0.32
CA ALA A 85 -11.89 -11.39 -0.92
C ALA A 85 -12.14 -10.03 -1.62
N LYS A 86 -12.54 -9.01 -0.86
CA LYS A 86 -12.71 -7.64 -1.38
C LYS A 86 -11.41 -7.09 -1.94
N TRP A 87 -10.30 -7.30 -1.24
CA TRP A 87 -8.97 -6.88 -1.67
C TRP A 87 -8.58 -7.56 -2.99
N LEU A 88 -8.74 -8.88 -3.08
CA LEU A 88 -8.41 -9.64 -4.29
C LEU A 88 -9.25 -9.23 -5.50
N ARG A 89 -10.55 -8.98 -5.33
CA ARG A 89 -11.39 -8.45 -6.41
C ARG A 89 -10.84 -7.13 -6.95
N THR A 90 -10.45 -6.22 -6.05
CA THR A 90 -9.83 -4.94 -6.43
C THR A 90 -8.51 -5.14 -7.20
N LEU A 91 -7.68 -6.11 -6.81
CA LEU A 91 -6.46 -6.44 -7.53
C LEU A 91 -6.72 -7.04 -8.90
N ILE A 92 -7.73 -7.91 -9.03
CA ILE A 92 -8.11 -8.53 -10.31
C ILE A 92 -8.66 -7.47 -11.26
N ASP A 93 -9.45 -6.52 -10.77
CA ASP A 93 -9.95 -5.40 -11.59
C ASP A 93 -8.80 -4.52 -12.10
N LYS A 94 -7.80 -4.26 -11.25
CA LYS A 94 -6.63 -3.44 -11.61
C LYS A 94 -5.63 -4.19 -12.48
N TYR A 95 -5.48 -5.49 -12.28
CA TYR A 95 -4.47 -6.33 -12.93
C TYR A 95 -5.09 -7.65 -13.44
N PRO A 96 -5.91 -7.58 -14.51
CA PRO A 96 -6.76 -8.69 -14.94
C PRO A 96 -6.01 -9.93 -15.42
N ASP A 97 -4.76 -9.77 -15.89
CA ASP A 97 -3.91 -10.83 -16.43
C ASP A 97 -3.22 -11.67 -15.35
N GLU A 98 -3.39 -11.29 -14.07
CA GLU A 98 -2.61 -11.85 -12.98
C GLU A 98 -3.33 -13.04 -12.36
N LEU A 99 -3.06 -14.19 -12.99
CA LEU A 99 -3.69 -15.48 -12.66
C LEU A 99 -3.58 -15.84 -11.16
N GLN A 100 -2.49 -15.46 -10.49
CA GLN A 100 -2.29 -15.79 -9.08
C GLN A 100 -3.36 -15.16 -8.17
N ASP A 101 -3.79 -13.95 -8.47
CA ASP A 101 -4.77 -13.22 -7.66
C ASP A 101 -6.16 -13.87 -7.83
N ARG A 102 -6.51 -14.27 -9.07
CA ARG A 102 -7.72 -15.07 -9.39
C ARG A 102 -7.71 -16.43 -8.69
N LEU A 103 -6.60 -17.16 -8.75
CA LEU A 103 -6.46 -18.47 -8.10
C LEU A 103 -6.58 -18.37 -6.58
N LEU A 104 -6.02 -17.33 -5.98
CA LEU A 104 -6.14 -17.11 -4.55
C LEU A 104 -7.60 -16.82 -4.15
N LEU A 105 -8.30 -16.00 -4.92
CA LEU A 105 -9.72 -15.70 -4.68
C LEU A 105 -10.60 -16.95 -4.88
N ALA A 106 -10.38 -17.72 -5.95
CA ALA A 106 -11.12 -18.95 -6.19
C ALA A 106 -10.95 -19.96 -5.05
N ARG A 107 -9.71 -20.16 -4.57
CA ARG A 107 -9.42 -21.03 -3.42
C ARG A 107 -10.08 -20.53 -2.14
N LEU A 108 -10.10 -19.21 -1.94
CA LEU A 108 -10.76 -18.59 -0.79
C LEU A 108 -12.27 -18.85 -0.82
N ASN A 109 -12.92 -18.58 -1.95
CA ASN A 109 -14.34 -18.78 -2.15
C ASN A 109 -14.75 -20.26 -1.96
N ILE A 110 -13.99 -21.20 -2.54
CA ILE A 110 -14.21 -22.64 -2.34
C ILE A 110 -14.16 -23.00 -0.84
N ARG A 111 -13.17 -22.47 -0.10
CA ARG A 111 -13.06 -22.73 1.35
C ARG A 111 -14.21 -22.13 2.16
N ASN A 112 -14.80 -21.04 1.68
CA ASN A 112 -15.96 -20.40 2.32
C ASN A 112 -17.30 -21.06 1.93
N GLY A 113 -17.30 -22.00 0.98
CA GLY A 113 -18.51 -22.62 0.42
C GLY A 113 -19.16 -21.80 -0.71
N GLU A 114 -18.51 -20.72 -1.14
CA GLU A 114 -18.94 -19.79 -2.20
C GLU A 114 -18.54 -20.33 -3.59
N ILE A 115 -18.88 -21.60 -3.88
CA ILE A 115 -18.38 -22.31 -5.06
C ILE A 115 -18.84 -21.64 -6.37
N ASP A 116 -20.08 -21.16 -6.41
CA ASP A 116 -20.65 -20.50 -7.59
C ASP A 116 -19.84 -19.25 -7.98
N GLU A 117 -19.39 -18.49 -6.99
CA GLU A 117 -18.54 -17.32 -7.22
C GLU A 117 -17.15 -17.72 -7.72
N ALA A 118 -16.61 -18.84 -7.24
CA ALA A 118 -15.30 -19.33 -7.66
C ALA A 118 -15.27 -19.75 -9.13
N ILE A 119 -16.38 -20.28 -9.67
CA ILE A 119 -16.50 -20.72 -11.07
C ILE A 119 -16.56 -19.53 -12.04
N GLN A 120 -16.93 -18.34 -11.55
CA GLN A 120 -17.08 -17.13 -12.37
C GLN A 120 -15.80 -16.29 -12.53
N LEU A 121 -14.71 -16.66 -11.83
CA LEU A 121 -13.42 -15.95 -11.83
C LEU A 121 -12.53 -16.32 -13.01
#